data_AF-X1PYT3-F1
#
_entry.id   AF-X1PYT3-F1
#
_cell.length_a   1.000
_cell.length_b   1.000
_cell.length_c   1.000
_cell.angle_alpha   90.00
_cell.angle_beta   90.00
_cell.angle_gamma   90.00
#
_symmetry.space_group_name_H-M   'P 1'
#
loop_
_entity.id
_entity.type
_entity.pdbx_description
1 polymer ?
#
loop_
_entity_poly.entity_id
_entity_poly.type
_entity_poly.pdbx_seq_one_letter_code
_entity_poly.pdbx_strand_id
1 'polypeptide(L)' 'MPEKVIPVLSRIIKTNKIPDVSGFIKAMKDMGAKVTTKDRTIVIDFRHPGERR' A
#
# COMPACT_ATOMS: atom_id res chain seq x y z
N MET A 1 18.74 -9.46 -6.49
CA MET A 1 18.69 -8.01 -6.19
C MET A 1 18.32 -7.88 -4.73
N PRO A 2 19.12 -7.22 -3.87
CA PRO A 2 18.78 -7.09 -2.46
C PRO A 2 17.54 -6.21 -2.32
N GLU A 3 16.54 -6.73 -1.62
CA GLU A 3 15.29 -6.04 -1.33
C GLU A 3 15.59 -4.78 -0.52
N LYS A 4 15.31 -3.60 -1.11
CA LYS A 4 15.38 -2.33 -0.37
C LYS A 4 14.11 -2.20 0.46
N VAL A 5 14.17 -2.66 1.70
CA VAL A 5 13.18 -2.32 2.72
C VAL A 5 13.22 -0.80 2.89
N ILE A 6 12.15 -0.11 2.49
CA ILE A 6 11.98 1.32 2.74
C ILE A 6 11.29 1.44 4.09
N PRO A 7 11.97 1.87 5.17
CA PRO A 7 11.31 2.14 6.44
C PRO A 7 10.52 3.44 6.28
N VAL A 8 9.23 3.34 5.94
CA VAL A 8 8.35 4.51 5.83
C VAL A 8 7.82 4.87 7.21
N LEU A 9 8.70 5.42 8.04
CA LEU A 9 8.31 6.18 9.22
C LEU A 9 8.81 7.62 9.00
N SER A 10 7.85 8.52 8.76
CA SER A 10 7.91 9.99 8.83
C SER A 10 8.73 10.83 7.82
N ARG A 11 9.18 10.31 6.68
CA ARG A 11 9.79 11.16 5.63
C ARG A 11 8.76 11.61 4.59
N ILE A 12 8.49 12.92 4.53
CA ILE A 12 7.71 13.54 3.46
C ILE A 12 8.41 13.25 2.11
N ILE A 13 7.75 12.50 1.24
CA ILE A 13 8.26 12.18 -0.11
C ILE A 13 7.80 13.30 -1.05
N LYS A 14 8.75 14.14 -1.48
CA LYS A 14 8.50 15.16 -2.51
C LYS A 14 8.66 14.52 -3.89
N THR A 15 7.59 14.48 -4.68
CA THR A 15 7.59 13.98 -6.05
C THR A 15 6.83 14.95 -6.95
N ASN A 16 7.32 15.17 -8.16
CA ASN A 16 6.61 15.93 -9.20
C ASN A 16 5.66 15.05 -10.02
N LYS A 17 5.62 13.74 -9.73
CA LYS A 17 4.73 12.78 -10.37
C LYS A 17 3.47 12.61 -9.52
N ILE A 18 2.33 12.54 -10.18
CA ILE A 18 1.08 12.14 -9.54
C ILE A 18 1.27 10.71 -9.01
N PRO A 19 1.02 10.44 -7.72
CA PRO A 19 1.12 9.10 -7.18
C PRO A 19 0.20 8.15 -7.95
N ASP A 20 0.74 7.00 -8.36
CA ASP A 20 -0.07 5.94 -8.97
C ASP A 20 -0.89 5.24 -7.88
N VAL A 21 -2.09 5.78 -7.66
CA VAL A 21 -3.05 5.25 -6.68
C VAL A 21 -3.45 3.82 -7.03
N SER A 22 -3.59 3.51 -8.32
CA SER A 22 -3.99 2.19 -8.79
C SER A 22 -2.90 1.16 -8.53
N GLY A 23 -1.64 1.48 -8.84
CA GLY A 23 -0.48 0.66 -8.53
C GLY A 23 -0.32 0.43 -7.03
N PHE A 24 -0.54 1.46 -6.21
CA PHE A 24 -0.52 1.37 -4.75
C PHE A 24 -1.60 0.41 -4.22
N ILE A 25 -2.85 0.55 -4.67
CA ILE A 25 -3.96 -0.34 -4.28
C ILE A 25 -3.66 -1.79 -4.67
N LYS A 26 -3.14 -2.00 -5.89
CA LYS A 26 -2.78 -3.34 -6.37
C LYS A 26 -1.72 -3.97 -5.48
N ALA A 27 -0.63 -3.26 -5.18
CA ALA A 27 0.41 -3.75 -4.30
C ALA A 27 -0.13 -4.13 -2.91
N MET A 28 -1.02 -3.31 -2.34
CA MET A 28 -1.64 -3.61 -1.04
C MET A 28 -2.51 -4.87 -1.08
N LYS A 29 -3.27 -5.09 -2.15
CA LYS A 29 -4.03 -6.35 -2.34
C LYS A 29 -3.11 -7.55 -2.52
N ASP A 30 -2.02 -7.41 -3.28
CA ASP A 30 -1.03 -8.48 -3.50
C ASP A 30 -0.32 -8.86 -2.18
N MET A 31 -0.15 -7.92 -1.27
CA MET A 31 0.32 -8.13 0.11
C MET A 31 -0.73 -8.77 1.03
N GLY A 32 -1.93 -9.07 0.53
CA GLY A 32 -3.02 -9.68 1.30
C GLY A 32 -3.86 -8.69 2.10
N ALA A 33 -3.71 -7.38 1.87
CA ALA A 33 -4.55 -6.39 2.53
C ALA A 33 -5.95 -6.37 1.93
N LYS A 34 -6.96 -6.21 2.79
CA LYS A 34 -8.30 -5.83 2.35
C LYS A 34 -8.30 -4.33 2.07
N VAL A 35 -8.50 -3.96 0.82
CA VAL A 35 -8.56 -2.55 0.40
C VAL A 35 -9.99 -2.17 0.08
N THR A 36 -10.50 -1.14 0.74
CA THR A 36 -11.80 -0.52 0.44
C THR A 36 -11.62 0.96 0.12
N THR A 37 -12.51 1.49 -0.71
CA THR A 37 -12.53 2.91 -1.06
C THR A 37 -13.88 3.48 -0.62
N LYS A 38 -13.87 4.49 0.24
CA LYS A 38 -15.07 5.16 0.74
C LYS A 38 -14.80 6.66 0.80
N ASP A 39 -15.71 7.48 0.30
CA ASP A 39 -15.62 8.95 0.39
C ASP A 39 -14.25 9.51 -0.03
N ARG A 40 -13.71 9.02 -1.16
CA ARG A 40 -12.37 9.35 -1.68
C ARG A 40 -11.20 8.99 -0.75
N THR A 41 -11.46 8.22 0.30
CA THR A 41 -10.48 7.69 1.25
C THR A 41 -10.22 6.23 0.93
N ILE A 42 -8.94 5.83 0.91
CA ILE A 42 -8.52 4.44 0.76
C ILE A 42 -8.26 3.89 2.15
N VAL A 43 -9.01 2.86 2.53
CA VAL A 43 -8.83 2.16 3.80
C VAL A 43 -8.13 0.84 3.50
N ILE A 44 -7.00 0.62 4.16
CA ILE A 44 -6.17 -0.58 4.01
C ILE A 44 -6.20 -1.31 5.34
N ASP A 45 -6.72 -2.53 5.32
CA ASP A 45 -6.85 -3.39 6.50
C ASP A 45 -5.98 -4.63 6.33
N PHE A 46 -4.98 -4.75 7.20
CA PHE A 46 -4.04 -5.87 7.24
C PHE A 46 -4.41 -6.90 8.32
N ARG A 47 -5.63 -6.90 8.88
CA ARG A 47 -5.95 -7.78 10.02
C ARG A 47 -5.84 -9.29 9.74
N HIS A 48 -5.66 -9.73 8.49
CA HIS A 48 -5.25 -11.11 8.15
C HIS A 48 -4.22 -11.16 7.00
N PRO A 49 -2.92 -10.88 7.21
CA PRO A 49 -1.90 -11.03 6.17
C PRO A 49 -1.46 -12.51 5.98
N GLY A 50 -2.19 -13.47 6.54
CA GLY A 50 -1.71 -14.84 6.75
C GLY A 50 -2.62 -15.98 6.30
N GLU A 51 -3.83 -15.73 5.78
CA GLU A 51 -4.70 -16.83 5.31
C GLU A 51 -4.46 -17.14 3.83
N ARG A 52 -3.21 -17.48 3.49
CA ARG A 52 -2.93 -18.29 2.30
C ARG A 52 -3.18 -19.75 2.70
N ARG A 53 -4.36 -20.26 2.37
CA ARG A 53 -4.60 -21.71 2.22
C ARG A 53 -4.09 -22.17 0.86
#